data_AF-A0A5B2XEK3-F1
#
_entry.id   AF-A0A5B2XEK3-F1
#
_cell.length_a   1.000
_cell.length_b   1.000
_cell.length_c   1.000
_cell.angle_alpha   90.00
_cell.angle_beta   90.00
_cell.angle_gamma   90.00
#
_symmetry.space_group_name_H-M   'P 1'
#
loop_
_entity.id
_entity.type
_entity.pdbx_description
1 polymer ?
#
loop_
_entity_poly.entity_id
_entity_poly.type
_entity_poly.pdbx_seq_one_letter_code
_entity_poly.pdbx_strand_id
1 'polypeptide(L)'
;MNDRRWGFEEADDEDYNARPATPSAEAAADSIEGRDPDGVITVAVTPTADVVSVNLAAEWKTLVDPHGLHACVLAATNAATMQALAVQVEQQSSTPDTGPTPSSRVEEVPLSRADVMRLVDAVSADLARFSDQVSPIVDRTVAAESPGRHASGTAKQGRILSLVVDAHWAAGARNSEIEYELLNVLRQLHTRSSPGELASGPHSPAISELTALVSDPTAFLRRLGLMPTPPVA
;
A
#
# COMPACT_ATOMS: atom_id res chain seq x y z
N MET A 1 -68.25 10.33 22.71
CA MET A 1 -67.57 9.56 23.78
C MET A 1 -66.87 8.39 23.14
N ASN A 2 -65.54 8.50 23.09
CA ASN A 2 -64.49 7.49 23.08
C ASN A 2 -64.35 6.51 21.90
N ASP A 3 -63.28 6.78 21.13
CA ASP A 3 -62.13 5.90 20.86
C ASP A 3 -62.38 4.47 20.35
N ARG A 4 -62.24 4.32 19.03
CA ARG A 4 -61.63 3.11 18.44
C ARG A 4 -60.32 3.49 17.77
N ARG A 5 -59.32 3.46 18.64
CA ARG A 5 -57.89 3.61 18.46
C ARG A 5 -57.37 2.66 17.38
N TRP A 6 -56.63 3.24 16.44
CA TRP A 6 -55.85 2.54 15.44
C TRP A 6 -54.91 1.54 16.10
N GLY A 7 -54.99 0.28 15.69
CA GLY A 7 -53.98 -0.72 15.98
C GLY A 7 -52.79 -0.46 15.07
N PHE A 8 -51.80 0.25 15.60
CA PHE A 8 -50.45 0.24 15.02
C PHE A 8 -49.74 -0.97 15.60
N GLU A 9 -49.43 -1.89 14.71
CA GLU A 9 -48.49 -2.99 14.88
C GLU A 9 -47.15 -2.36 15.25
N GLU A 10 -46.70 -2.66 16.47
CA GLU A 10 -45.41 -2.28 17.05
C GLU A 10 -44.36 -3.08 16.27
N ALA A 11 -43.88 -2.52 15.16
CA ALA A 11 -42.69 -3.03 14.49
C ALA A 11 -41.49 -2.57 15.33
N ASP A 12 -40.83 -3.55 15.93
CA ASP A 12 -39.60 -3.43 16.67
C ASP A 12 -38.56 -2.65 15.84
N ASP A 13 -38.34 -1.38 16.20
CA ASP A 13 -37.17 -0.60 15.80
C ASP A 13 -35.96 -1.15 16.59
N GLU A 14 -35.53 -2.37 16.24
CA GLU A 14 -34.26 -2.95 16.66
C GLU A 14 -33.11 -2.16 16.03
N ASP A 15 -32.69 -1.13 16.76
CA ASP A 15 -31.28 -0.91 17.10
C ASP A 15 -30.28 -0.94 15.93
N TYR A 16 -30.53 -0.13 14.90
CA TYR A 16 -29.54 0.21 13.88
C TYR A 16 -28.54 1.27 14.38
N ASN A 17 -28.02 1.10 15.60
CA ASN A 17 -26.82 1.78 16.04
C ASN A 17 -25.60 1.10 15.40
N ALA A 18 -25.42 1.32 14.10
CA ALA A 18 -24.16 1.04 13.42
C ALA A 18 -23.07 1.94 14.04
N ARG A 19 -22.50 1.46 15.14
CA ARG A 19 -21.34 2.04 15.82
C ARG A 19 -20.26 2.22 14.74
N PRO A 20 -19.74 3.44 14.50
CA PRO A 20 -18.59 3.60 13.63
C PRO A 20 -17.50 2.68 14.18
N ALA A 21 -16.99 1.79 13.32
CA ALA A 21 -15.95 0.85 13.70
C ALA A 21 -14.77 1.64 14.25
N THR A 22 -14.63 1.67 15.57
CA THR A 22 -13.40 2.11 16.23
C THR A 22 -12.28 1.30 15.58
N PRO A 23 -11.24 1.92 14.99
CA PRO A 23 -10.12 1.17 14.46
C PRO A 23 -9.59 0.26 15.57
N SER A 24 -9.46 -1.03 15.27
CA SER A 24 -8.98 -2.03 16.23
C SER A 24 -7.67 -1.53 16.85
N ALA A 25 -7.54 -1.58 18.18
CA ALA A 25 -6.40 -1.01 18.90
C ALA A 25 -5.04 -1.56 18.43
N GLU A 26 -5.02 -2.75 17.82
CA GLU A 26 -3.83 -3.33 17.17
C GLU A 26 -3.36 -2.55 15.93
N ALA A 27 -4.28 -1.96 15.15
CA ALA A 27 -3.90 -1.18 13.96
C ALA A 27 -3.25 0.17 14.30
N ALA A 28 -3.41 0.65 15.54
CA ALA A 28 -2.78 1.88 16.02
C ALA A 28 -1.34 1.66 16.52
N ALA A 29 -0.97 0.43 16.91
CA ALA A 29 0.34 0.15 17.49
C ALA A 29 1.49 0.29 16.48
N ASP A 30 1.19 0.07 15.18
CA ASP A 30 2.17 0.16 14.09
C ASP A 30 1.90 1.35 13.14
N SER A 31 1.08 2.32 13.54
CA SER A 31 0.77 3.47 12.68
C SER A 31 1.84 4.57 12.79
N ILE A 32 2.23 5.10 11.64
CA ILE A 32 3.20 6.18 11.46
C ILE A 32 2.42 7.46 11.17
N GLU A 33 2.71 8.54 11.90
CA GLU A 33 1.96 9.79 11.81
C GLU A 33 2.73 10.88 11.04
N GLY A 34 2.13 11.36 9.96
CA GLY A 34 2.52 12.61 9.32
C GLY A 34 1.66 13.77 9.79
N ARG A 35 2.28 14.90 10.06
CA ARG A 35 1.60 16.13 10.46
C ARG A 35 2.00 17.27 9.54
N ASP A 36 1.07 18.18 9.25
CA ASP A 36 1.41 19.40 8.53
C ASP A 36 2.21 20.36 9.43
N PRO A 37 2.94 21.34 8.86
CA PRO A 37 3.78 22.25 9.63
C PRO A 37 3.02 23.04 10.71
N ASP A 38 1.74 23.32 10.49
CA ASP A 38 0.90 24.11 11.40
C ASP A 38 0.17 23.24 12.43
N GLY A 39 0.29 21.91 12.34
CA GLY A 39 -0.31 20.95 13.26
C GLY A 39 -1.83 20.84 13.18
N VAL A 40 -2.41 21.27 12.07
CA VAL A 40 -3.85 21.28 11.80
C VAL A 40 -4.38 19.91 11.38
N ILE A 41 -3.59 19.15 10.62
CA ILE A 41 -3.91 17.84 10.07
C ILE A 41 -2.87 16.83 10.55
N THR A 42 -3.35 15.71 11.08
CA THR A 42 -2.52 14.52 11.33
C THR A 42 -3.07 13.37 10.50
N VAL A 43 -2.21 12.72 9.71
CA VAL A 43 -2.52 11.55 8.89
C VAL A 43 -1.72 10.37 9.41
N ALA A 44 -2.41 9.31 9.83
CA ALA A 44 -1.76 8.07 10.24
C ALA A 44 -1.78 7.05 9.09
N VAL A 45 -0.62 6.44 8.83
CA VAL A 45 -0.43 5.41 7.81
C VAL A 45 0.19 4.15 8.40
N THR A 46 -0.01 3.01 7.76
CA THR A 46 0.73 1.78 8.08
C THR A 46 2.19 1.86 7.60
N PRO A 47 3.07 0.91 7.97
CA PRO A 47 4.40 0.80 7.38
C PRO A 47 4.38 0.61 5.87
N THR A 48 3.29 0.08 5.30
CA THR A 48 3.04 -0.05 3.85
C THR A 48 2.49 1.23 3.20
N ALA A 49 2.41 2.33 3.95
CA ALA A 49 1.83 3.62 3.56
C ALA A 49 0.30 3.60 3.31
N ASP A 50 -0.42 2.58 3.79
CA ASP A 50 -1.88 2.56 3.75
C ASP A 50 -2.48 3.55 4.75
N VAL A 51 -3.38 4.42 4.29
CA VAL A 51 -3.96 5.47 5.14
C VAL A 51 -5.00 4.91 6.11
N VAL A 52 -4.69 4.97 7.40
CA VAL A 52 -5.51 4.44 8.49
C VAL A 52 -6.50 5.48 8.99
N SER A 53 -6.04 6.71 9.26
CA SER A 53 -6.86 7.78 9.79
C SER A 53 -6.40 9.17 9.33
N VAL A 54 -7.33 10.11 9.35
CA VAL A 54 -7.10 11.54 9.17
C VAL A 54 -7.78 12.23 10.35
N ASN A 55 -7.05 13.09 11.05
CA ASN A 55 -7.56 13.83 12.20
C ASN A 55 -7.33 15.32 12.00
N LEU A 56 -8.37 16.12 12.22
CA LEU A 56 -8.33 17.58 12.21
C LEU A 56 -8.21 18.09 13.64
N ALA A 57 -7.36 19.09 13.85
CA ALA A 57 -7.33 19.83 15.10
C ALA A 57 -8.72 20.42 15.41
N ALA A 58 -9.17 20.36 16.66
CA ALA A 58 -10.52 20.81 17.04
C ALA A 58 -10.79 22.26 16.61
N GLU A 59 -9.77 23.12 16.66
CA GLU A 59 -9.85 24.55 16.35
C GLU A 59 -9.30 24.90 14.96
N TRP A 60 -9.15 23.94 14.04
CA TRP A 60 -8.52 24.21 12.74
C TRP A 60 -9.10 25.40 11.97
N LYS A 61 -10.42 25.65 12.10
CA LYS A 61 -11.12 26.75 11.42
C LYS A 61 -10.66 28.14 11.87
N THR A 62 -10.04 28.26 13.04
CA THR A 62 -9.47 29.53 13.52
C THR A 62 -8.00 29.68 13.12
N LEU A 63 -7.33 28.57 12.81
CA LEU A 63 -5.92 28.50 12.47
C LEU A 63 -5.67 28.63 10.97
N VAL A 64 -6.56 28.05 10.15
CA VAL A 64 -6.39 27.95 8.69
C VAL A 64 -7.68 28.32 7.97
N ASP A 65 -7.54 29.07 6.88
CA ASP A 65 -8.62 29.34 5.93
C ASP A 65 -9.09 28.01 5.29
N PRO A 66 -10.40 27.70 5.25
CA PRO A 66 -10.94 26.55 4.53
C PRO A 66 -10.38 26.36 3.10
N HIS A 67 -10.03 27.44 2.39
CA HIS A 67 -9.38 27.34 1.09
C HIS A 67 -7.97 26.73 1.15
N GLY A 68 -7.25 26.87 2.26
CA GLY A 68 -5.92 26.33 2.50
C GLY A 68 -5.90 24.89 3.03
N LEU A 69 -7.06 24.33 3.41
CA LEU A 69 -7.14 23.00 4.04
C LEU A 69 -6.48 21.90 3.19
N HIS A 70 -6.65 21.97 1.87
CA HIS A 70 -6.06 21.00 0.94
C HIS A 70 -4.53 20.95 1.02
N ALA A 71 -3.88 22.08 1.26
CA ALA A 71 -2.42 22.17 1.37
C ALA A 71 -1.92 21.53 2.66
N CYS A 72 -2.61 21.74 3.79
CA CYS A 72 -2.31 21.08 5.06
C CYS A 72 -2.44 19.56 4.93
N VAL A 73 -3.52 19.08 4.31
CA VAL A 73 -3.71 17.63 4.09
C VAL A 73 -2.60 17.06 3.22
N LEU A 74 -2.27 17.72 2.10
CA LEU A 74 -1.19 17.27 1.21
C LEU A 74 0.17 17.23 1.93
N ALA A 75 0.46 18.23 2.77
CA ALA A 75 1.68 18.27 3.57
C ALA A 75 1.74 17.13 4.59
N ALA A 76 0.66 16.91 5.35
CA ALA A 76 0.56 15.84 6.33
C ALA A 76 0.67 14.45 5.68
N THR A 77 -0.01 14.21 4.56
CA THR A 77 0.09 12.94 3.84
C THR A 77 1.51 12.69 3.31
N ASN A 78 2.14 13.69 2.68
CA ASN A 78 3.51 13.53 2.20
C ASN A 78 4.50 13.27 3.35
N ALA A 79 4.32 13.93 4.50
CA ALA A 79 5.11 13.66 5.69
C ALA A 79 4.94 12.22 6.17
N ALA A 80 3.69 11.72 6.22
CA ALA A 80 3.39 10.35 6.63
C ALA A 80 4.02 9.33 5.67
N THR A 81 3.88 9.54 4.36
CA THR A 81 4.46 8.68 3.33
C THR A 81 5.99 8.67 3.38
N MET A 82 6.64 9.82 3.58
CA MET A 82 8.10 9.87 3.71
C MET A 82 8.60 9.12 4.94
N GLN A 83 7.88 9.20 6.06
CA GLN A 83 8.23 8.44 7.26
C GLN A 83 8.01 6.94 7.07
N ALA A 84 6.91 6.53 6.42
CA ALA A 84 6.67 5.13 6.09
C ALA A 84 7.77 4.55 5.18
N LEU A 85 8.21 5.32 4.17
CA LEU A 85 9.34 4.94 3.32
C LEU A 85 10.65 4.80 4.10
N ALA A 86 10.92 5.70 5.06
CA ALA A 86 12.10 5.59 5.92
C ALA A 86 12.09 4.29 6.72
N VAL A 87 10.94 3.94 7.32
CA VAL A 87 10.76 2.68 8.06
C VAL A 87 10.94 1.46 7.16
N GLN A 88 10.41 1.48 5.92
CA GLN A 88 10.61 0.37 4.98
C GLN A 88 12.08 0.16 4.61
N VAL A 89 12.83 1.23 4.38
CA VAL A 89 14.27 1.16 4.06
C VAL A 89 15.08 0.59 5.23
N GLU A 90 14.75 0.97 6.46
CA GLU A 90 15.37 0.44 7.67
C GLU A 90 15.06 -1.06 7.85
N GLN A 91 13.83 -1.49 7.58
CA GLN A 91 13.43 -2.90 7.66
C GLN A 91 14.11 -3.77 6.59
N GLN A 92 14.22 -3.30 5.35
CA GLN A 92 14.95 -4.00 4.28
C GLN A 92 16.44 -4.17 4.61
N SER A 93 17.05 -3.17 5.24
CA SER A 93 18.44 -3.22 5.68
C SER A 93 18.65 -4.16 6.87
N SER A 94 17.59 -4.41 7.65
CA SER A 94 17.63 -5.20 8.89
C SER A 94 17.23 -6.65 8.70
N THR A 95 16.79 -7.07 7.51
CA THR A 95 16.54 -8.48 7.20
C THR A 95 17.84 -9.28 7.40
N PRO A 96 17.95 -10.09 8.47
CA PRO A 96 19.09 -10.98 8.61
C PRO A 96 19.03 -11.95 7.45
N ASP A 97 20.19 -12.16 6.80
CA ASP A 97 20.41 -13.20 5.79
C ASP A 97 19.82 -14.51 6.31
N THR A 98 18.59 -14.80 5.90
CA THR A 98 17.87 -15.97 6.39
C THR A 98 18.51 -17.10 5.64
N GLY A 99 19.40 -17.80 6.35
CA GLY A 99 20.21 -18.88 5.80
C GLY A 99 19.37 -19.81 4.92
N PRO A 100 20.00 -20.38 3.88
CA PRO A 100 19.30 -21.02 2.78
C PRO A 100 18.24 -21.98 3.29
N THR A 101 16.98 -21.69 2.95
CA THR A 101 15.88 -22.65 3.01
C THR A 101 16.41 -23.97 2.44
N PRO A 102 16.23 -25.13 3.09
CA PRO A 102 16.72 -26.39 2.56
C PRO A 102 16.06 -26.62 1.21
N SER A 103 16.83 -26.36 0.14
CA SER A 103 16.44 -26.59 -1.23
C SER A 103 15.88 -27.99 -1.33
N SER A 104 14.62 -28.09 -1.77
CA SER A 104 14.10 -29.28 -2.41
C SER A 104 15.20 -29.80 -3.33
N ARG A 105 15.71 -31.00 -3.01
CA ARG A 105 16.82 -31.67 -3.67
C ARG A 105 16.72 -31.44 -5.19
N VAL A 106 17.44 -30.44 -5.69
CA VAL A 106 17.54 -30.19 -7.12
C VAL A 106 18.31 -31.40 -7.62
N GLU A 107 17.69 -32.24 -8.43
CA GLU A 107 18.39 -33.34 -9.08
C GLU A 107 19.65 -32.74 -9.71
N GLU A 108 20.82 -33.26 -9.31
CA GLU A 108 22.14 -32.85 -9.80
C GLU A 108 22.31 -33.29 -11.26
N VAL A 109 21.45 -32.77 -12.13
CA VAL A 109 21.55 -32.93 -13.57
C VAL A 109 22.65 -31.97 -14.04
N PRO A 110 23.68 -32.46 -14.75
CA PRO A 110 24.71 -31.61 -15.33
C PRO A 110 24.07 -30.56 -16.21
N LEU A 111 24.39 -29.30 -15.97
CA LEU A 111 23.94 -28.19 -16.81
C LEU A 111 24.91 -28.06 -17.97
N SER A 112 24.42 -28.27 -19.19
CA SER A 112 25.22 -27.96 -20.36
C SER A 112 25.30 -26.44 -20.55
N ARG A 113 26.31 -25.98 -21.29
CA ARG A 113 26.40 -24.56 -21.71
C ARG A 113 25.13 -24.10 -22.45
N ALA A 114 24.49 -25.00 -23.19
CA ALA A 114 23.24 -24.70 -23.90
C ALA A 114 22.07 -24.49 -22.92
N ASP A 115 22.03 -25.23 -21.81
CA ASP A 115 21.00 -25.08 -20.77
C ASP A 115 21.12 -23.74 -20.05
N VAL A 116 22.34 -23.31 -19.74
CA VAL A 116 22.60 -22.01 -19.12
C VAL A 116 22.20 -20.87 -20.05
N MET A 117 22.57 -20.94 -21.34
CA MET A 117 22.17 -19.91 -22.31
C MET A 117 20.64 -19.86 -22.47
N ARG A 118 19.98 -21.01 -22.56
CA ARG A 118 18.51 -21.10 -22.61
C ARG A 118 17.85 -20.50 -21.37
N LEU A 119 18.42 -20.73 -20.19
CA LEU A 119 17.90 -20.16 -18.95
C LEU A 119 18.04 -18.63 -18.92
N VAL A 120 19.19 -18.09 -19.34
CA VAL A 120 19.42 -16.63 -19.44
C VAL A 120 18.48 -15.97 -20.47
N ASP A 121 18.28 -16.62 -21.63
CA ASP A 121 17.34 -16.16 -22.65
C ASP A 121 15.90 -16.15 -22.11
N ALA A 122 15.50 -17.20 -21.38
CA ALA A 122 14.19 -17.29 -20.76
C ALA A 122 13.97 -16.19 -19.70
N VAL A 123 14.95 -15.96 -18.81
CA VAL A 123 14.91 -14.87 -17.82
C VAL A 123 14.83 -13.50 -18.50
N SER A 124 15.63 -13.27 -19.55
CA SER A 124 15.61 -12.01 -20.29
C SER A 124 14.25 -11.76 -20.96
N ALA A 125 13.65 -12.81 -21.54
CA ALA A 125 12.33 -12.75 -22.15
C ALA A 125 11.21 -12.53 -21.11
N ASP A 126 11.30 -13.15 -19.94
CA ASP A 126 10.37 -12.94 -18.83
C ASP A 126 10.47 -11.51 -18.27
N LEU A 127 11.70 -10.98 -18.12
CA LEU A 127 11.93 -9.61 -17.66
C LEU A 127 11.42 -8.58 -18.68
N ALA A 128 11.62 -8.81 -19.98
CA ALA A 128 11.07 -7.97 -21.03
C ALA A 128 9.53 -7.96 -21.00
N ARG A 129 8.91 -9.14 -20.89
CA ARG A 129 7.44 -9.26 -20.76
C ARG A 129 6.91 -8.57 -19.52
N PHE A 130 7.59 -8.70 -18.39
CA PHE A 130 7.22 -8.01 -17.16
C PHE A 130 7.35 -6.48 -17.31
N SER A 131 8.45 -6.00 -17.90
CA SER A 131 8.65 -4.57 -18.19
C SER A 131 7.54 -4.01 -19.09
N ASP A 132 7.16 -4.74 -20.14
CA ASP A 132 6.07 -4.34 -21.05
C ASP A 132 4.71 -4.31 -20.36
N GLN A 133 4.47 -5.19 -19.39
CA GLN A 133 3.24 -5.21 -18.58
C GLN A 133 3.20 -4.06 -17.55
N VAL A 134 4.35 -3.73 -16.97
CA VAL A 134 4.48 -2.75 -15.89
C VAL A 134 4.52 -1.32 -16.42
N SER A 135 5.21 -1.06 -17.54
CA SER A 135 5.39 0.28 -18.12
C SER A 135 4.09 1.08 -18.32
N PRO A 136 2.99 0.52 -18.87
CA PRO A 136 1.74 1.27 -19.04
C PRO A 136 1.00 1.54 -17.72
N ILE A 137 1.29 0.79 -16.66
CA ILE A 137 0.63 0.92 -15.35
C ILE A 137 1.36 1.94 -14.47
N VAL A 138 2.70 1.95 -14.54
CA VAL A 138 3.56 2.77 -13.66
C VAL A 138 3.45 4.27 -13.95
N ASP A 139 3.10 4.67 -15.16
CA ASP A 139 2.96 6.10 -15.51
C ASP A 139 1.54 6.67 -15.41
N ARG A 140 0.56 5.84 -15.04
CA ARG A 140 -0.84 6.26 -14.99
C ARG A 140 -1.12 7.13 -13.75
N THR A 141 -1.54 8.37 -14.00
CA THR A 141 -2.19 9.19 -12.96
C THR A 141 -3.60 8.65 -12.72
N VAL A 142 -3.93 8.41 -11.45
CA VAL A 142 -5.27 8.02 -11.02
C VAL A 142 -5.95 9.18 -10.32
N ALA A 143 -7.29 9.21 -10.41
CA ALA A 143 -8.12 10.17 -9.72
C ALA A 143 -9.08 9.45 -8.77
N ALA A 144 -9.46 10.11 -7.70
CA ALA A 144 -10.52 9.67 -6.80
C ALA A 144 -11.34 10.87 -6.31
N GLU A 145 -12.58 10.59 -5.97
CA GLU A 145 -13.54 11.54 -5.44
C GLU A 145 -14.18 10.94 -4.19
N SER A 146 -14.49 11.80 -3.24
CA SER A 146 -15.14 11.43 -1.99
C SER A 146 -16.63 11.11 -2.23
N PRO A 147 -17.27 10.30 -1.37
CA PRO A 147 -18.69 9.95 -1.55
C PRO A 147 -19.62 11.17 -1.62
N GLY A 148 -19.37 12.20 -0.81
CA GLY A 148 -20.11 13.46 -0.82
C GLY A 148 -19.71 14.44 -1.94
N ARG A 149 -18.68 14.11 -2.74
CA ARG A 149 -18.11 14.99 -3.78
C ARG A 149 -17.53 16.31 -3.25
N HIS A 150 -17.19 16.33 -1.98
CA HIS A 150 -16.61 17.50 -1.32
C HIS A 150 -15.08 17.51 -1.37
N ALA A 151 -14.46 16.35 -1.61
CA ALA A 151 -13.03 16.24 -1.80
C ALA A 151 -12.71 15.38 -3.02
N SER A 152 -11.66 15.74 -3.74
CA SER A 152 -11.13 14.94 -4.84
C SER A 152 -9.63 15.08 -4.91
N GLY A 153 -8.96 14.15 -5.56
CA GLY A 153 -7.52 14.24 -5.74
C GLY A 153 -6.99 13.37 -6.86
N THR A 154 -5.69 13.52 -7.09
CA THR A 154 -4.95 12.69 -8.04
C THR A 154 -3.67 12.15 -7.42
N ALA A 155 -3.28 10.95 -7.82
CA ALA A 155 -2.07 10.29 -7.36
C ALA A 155 -1.36 9.57 -8.50
N LYS A 156 -0.05 9.37 -8.32
CA LYS A 156 0.82 8.60 -9.22
C LYS A 156 1.85 7.86 -8.37
N GLN A 157 1.96 6.55 -8.56
CA GLN A 157 2.96 5.70 -7.87
C GLN A 157 2.93 5.85 -6.34
N GLY A 158 1.73 5.78 -5.74
CA GLY A 158 1.55 5.98 -4.29
C GLY A 158 1.71 7.43 -3.81
N ARG A 159 2.18 8.37 -4.65
CA ARG A 159 2.33 9.78 -4.29
C ARG A 159 1.12 10.59 -4.72
N ILE A 160 0.60 11.39 -3.80
CA ILE A 160 -0.49 12.33 -4.09
C ILE A 160 0.07 13.57 -4.78
N LEU A 161 -0.52 13.93 -5.92
CA LEU A 161 -0.09 15.07 -6.75
C LEU A 161 -0.94 16.30 -6.49
N SER A 162 -2.25 16.12 -6.35
CA SER A 162 -3.19 17.20 -6.10
C SER A 162 -4.32 16.73 -5.21
N LEU A 163 -4.82 17.63 -4.38
CA LEU A 163 -6.04 17.46 -3.59
C LEU A 163 -6.85 18.74 -3.70
N VAL A 164 -8.15 18.61 -3.87
CA VAL A 164 -9.12 19.70 -3.89
C VAL A 164 -10.15 19.39 -2.82
N VAL A 165 -10.47 20.40 -2.00
CA VAL A 165 -11.53 20.33 -1.00
C VAL A 165 -12.45 21.52 -1.23
N ASP A 166 -13.76 21.28 -1.23
CA ASP A 166 -14.76 22.34 -1.29
C ASP A 166 -14.71 23.17 -0.01
N ALA A 167 -14.16 24.38 -0.12
CA ALA A 167 -13.98 25.30 0.99
C ALA A 167 -15.31 25.78 1.59
N HIS A 168 -16.37 25.92 0.78
CA HIS A 168 -17.67 26.37 1.26
C HIS A 168 -18.30 25.30 2.16
N TRP A 169 -18.22 24.04 1.72
CA TRP A 169 -18.63 22.90 2.54
C TRP A 169 -17.75 22.77 3.80
N ALA A 170 -16.42 22.82 3.67
CA ALA A 170 -15.50 22.64 4.79
C ALA A 170 -15.70 23.70 5.90
N ALA A 171 -16.09 24.92 5.54
CA ALA A 171 -16.42 25.96 6.50
C ALA A 171 -17.61 25.57 7.42
N GLY A 172 -18.62 24.89 6.87
CA GLY A 172 -19.84 24.50 7.58
C GLY A 172 -19.82 23.09 8.17
N ALA A 173 -19.06 22.16 7.59
CA ALA A 173 -19.05 20.75 7.96
C ALA A 173 -18.45 20.49 9.35
N ARG A 174 -18.85 19.35 9.95
CA ARG A 174 -18.24 18.85 11.20
C ARG A 174 -16.87 18.24 10.88
N ASN A 175 -15.94 18.31 11.84
CA ASN A 175 -14.60 17.74 11.64
C ASN A 175 -14.65 16.26 11.24
N SER A 176 -15.51 15.46 11.89
CA SER A 176 -15.68 14.04 11.56
C SER A 176 -16.15 13.79 10.11
N GLU A 177 -16.94 14.70 9.53
CA GLU A 177 -17.37 14.60 8.13
C GLU A 177 -16.21 14.92 7.19
N ILE A 178 -15.43 15.95 7.53
CA ILE A 178 -14.22 16.32 6.78
C ILE A 178 -13.19 15.19 6.80
N GLU A 179 -12.89 14.67 7.99
CA GLU A 179 -11.98 13.54 8.20
C GLU A 179 -12.43 12.32 7.39
N TYR A 180 -13.73 12.01 7.41
CA TYR A 180 -14.29 10.88 6.65
C TYR A 180 -14.13 11.06 5.13
N GLU A 181 -14.48 12.21 4.58
CA GLU A 181 -14.37 12.45 3.13
C GLU A 181 -12.91 12.42 2.67
N LEU A 182 -12.00 13.03 3.45
CA LEU A 182 -10.56 13.01 3.19
C LEU A 182 -10.00 11.59 3.25
N LEU A 183 -10.31 10.84 4.32
CA LEU A 183 -9.86 9.46 4.48
C LEU A 183 -10.29 8.58 3.30
N ASN A 184 -11.53 8.74 2.81
CA ASN A 184 -12.02 8.00 1.65
C ASN A 184 -11.26 8.33 0.37
N VAL A 185 -10.96 9.61 0.10
CA VAL A 185 -10.18 10.01 -1.07
C VAL A 185 -8.77 9.46 -0.99
N LEU A 186 -8.10 9.64 0.16
CA LEU A 186 -6.72 9.21 0.33
C LEU A 186 -6.57 7.68 0.21
N ARG A 187 -7.49 6.90 0.80
CA ARG A 187 -7.52 5.44 0.63
C ARG A 187 -7.73 5.02 -0.82
N GLN A 188 -8.72 5.61 -1.50
CA GLN A 188 -8.96 5.29 -2.92
C GLN A 188 -7.76 5.64 -3.80
N LEU A 189 -7.11 6.78 -3.55
CA LEU A 189 -5.90 7.17 -4.27
C LEU A 189 -4.76 6.19 -3.99
N HIS A 190 -4.55 5.79 -2.73
CA HIS A 190 -3.53 4.81 -2.38
C HIS A 190 -3.80 3.48 -3.09
N THR A 191 -4.98 2.89 -2.92
CA THR A 191 -5.36 1.60 -3.53
C THR A 191 -5.26 1.61 -5.06
N ARG A 192 -5.56 2.73 -5.72
CA ARG A 192 -5.51 2.83 -7.19
C ARG A 192 -4.11 3.16 -7.72
N SER A 193 -3.26 3.80 -6.91
CA SER A 193 -1.93 4.26 -7.33
C SER A 193 -0.78 3.37 -6.86
N SER A 194 -1.03 2.50 -5.88
CA SER A 194 -0.06 1.51 -5.44
C SER A 194 0.02 0.38 -6.49
N PRO A 195 1.22 -0.01 -6.95
CA PRO A 195 1.39 -1.08 -7.93
C PRO A 195 0.91 -2.47 -7.48
N GLY A 196 0.42 -2.64 -6.24
CA GLY A 196 -0.06 -3.91 -5.70
C GLY A 196 0.92 -5.06 -5.94
N GLU A 197 0.43 -6.16 -6.53
CA GLU A 197 1.18 -7.37 -6.89
C GLU A 197 2.41 -7.13 -7.79
N LEU A 198 2.48 -6.00 -8.51
CA LEU A 198 3.64 -5.67 -9.35
C LEU A 198 4.89 -5.35 -8.52
N ALA A 199 4.73 -4.93 -7.26
CA ALA A 199 5.85 -4.68 -6.35
C ALA A 199 6.57 -5.98 -5.94
N SER A 200 5.89 -7.12 -6.01
CA SER A 200 6.45 -8.44 -5.68
C SER A 200 7.35 -9.00 -6.80
N GLY A 201 7.46 -8.31 -7.94
CA GLY A 201 8.34 -8.67 -9.06
C GLY A 201 7.82 -9.83 -9.93
N PRO A 202 8.52 -10.13 -11.03
CA PRO A 202 8.16 -11.23 -11.91
C PRO A 202 8.38 -12.58 -11.24
N HIS A 203 7.31 -13.34 -11.04
CA HIS A 203 7.37 -14.71 -10.53
C HIS A 203 7.45 -15.67 -11.72
N SER A 204 8.68 -16.01 -12.14
CA SER A 204 8.91 -17.02 -13.19
C SER A 204 9.77 -18.16 -12.66
N PRO A 205 9.49 -19.43 -13.03
CA PRO A 205 10.36 -20.55 -12.71
C PRO A 205 11.81 -20.35 -13.18
N ALA A 206 12.04 -19.63 -14.28
CA ALA A 206 13.40 -19.34 -14.77
C ALA A 206 14.15 -18.36 -13.85
N ILE A 207 13.44 -17.36 -13.30
CA ILE A 207 14.00 -16.40 -12.35
C ILE A 207 14.26 -17.08 -11.01
N SER A 208 13.35 -17.94 -10.55
CA SER A 208 13.54 -18.76 -9.36
C SER A 208 14.74 -19.72 -9.51
N GLU A 209 14.88 -20.35 -10.67
CA GLU A 209 16.00 -21.25 -10.96
C GLU A 209 17.34 -20.49 -11.02
N LEU A 210 17.39 -19.32 -11.68
CA LEU A 210 18.59 -18.48 -11.71
C LEU A 210 18.96 -17.96 -10.32
N THR A 211 17.97 -17.52 -9.53
CA THR A 211 18.20 -17.07 -8.14
C THR A 211 18.73 -18.21 -7.29
N ALA A 212 18.16 -19.41 -7.40
CA ALA A 212 18.66 -20.60 -6.69
C ALA A 212 20.10 -20.97 -7.09
N LEU A 213 20.47 -20.81 -8.37
CA LEU A 213 21.84 -21.06 -8.87
C LEU A 213 22.83 -20.00 -8.36
N VAL A 214 22.41 -18.74 -8.20
CA VAL A 214 23.25 -17.65 -7.67
C VAL A 214 23.42 -17.76 -6.15
N SER A 215 22.39 -18.19 -5.43
CA SER A 215 22.43 -18.32 -3.97
C SER A 215 23.26 -19.53 -3.48
N ASP A 216 23.52 -20.53 -4.34
CA ASP A 216 24.48 -21.61 -4.07
C ASP A 216 25.53 -21.72 -5.20
N PRO A 217 26.54 -20.83 -5.20
CA PRO A 217 27.58 -20.83 -6.23
C PRO A 217 28.37 -22.14 -6.27
N THR A 218 28.44 -22.86 -5.15
CA THR A 218 29.16 -24.14 -5.05
C THR A 218 28.40 -25.29 -5.72
N ALA A 219 27.08 -25.34 -5.58
CA ALA A 219 26.23 -26.28 -6.32
C ALA A 219 26.22 -25.96 -7.81
N PHE A 220 26.21 -24.67 -8.17
CA PHE A 220 26.31 -24.24 -9.56
C PHE A 220 27.61 -24.69 -10.23
N LEU A 221 28.76 -24.46 -9.60
CA LEU A 221 30.06 -24.90 -10.10
C LEU A 221 30.16 -26.43 -10.23
N ARG A 222 29.52 -27.19 -9.33
CA ARG A 222 29.40 -28.65 -9.45
C ARG A 222 28.55 -29.06 -10.66
N ARG A 223 27.41 -28.41 -10.91
CA ARG A 223 26.55 -28.69 -12.08
C ARG A 223 27.21 -28.32 -13.41
N LEU A 224 28.13 -27.35 -13.42
CA LEU A 224 28.95 -27.00 -14.58
C LEU A 224 30.14 -27.96 -14.81
N GLY A 225 30.36 -28.93 -13.93
CA GLY A 225 31.50 -29.85 -14.00
C GLY A 225 32.84 -29.18 -13.66
N LEU A 226 32.83 -28.02 -12.99
CA LEU A 226 34.02 -27.27 -12.57
C LEU A 226 34.50 -27.65 -11.17
N MET A 227 33.70 -28.42 -10.42
CA MET A 227 34.07 -29.01 -9.14
C MET A 227 33.66 -30.48 -9.07
N PRO A 228 34.43 -31.33 -8.39
CA PRO A 228 34.06 -32.73 -8.18
C PRO A 228 32.79 -32.83 -7.31
N THR A 229 31.87 -33.70 -7.69
CA THR A 229 30.72 -34.07 -6.86
C THR A 229 31.21 -34.85 -5.63
N PRO A 230 30.76 -34.52 -4.41
CA PRO A 230 31.17 -35.26 -3.22
C PRO A 230 30.71 -36.72 -3.32
N PRO A 231 31.51 -37.68 -2.86
CA PRO A 231 31.12 -39.08 -2.88
C PRO A 231 29.85 -39.28 -2.03
N VAL A 232 28.87 -40.00 -2.59
CA VAL A 232 27.69 -40.44 -1.85
C VAL A 232 28.17 -41.41 -0.76
N ALA A 233 27.97 -41.04 0.50
CA ALA A 233 28.22 -41.89 1.67
C ALA A 233 27.07 -42.87 1.90
#